data_AF-A0AAU8BMX0-F1
#
_entry.id   AF-A0AAU8BMX0-F1
#
_cell.length_a   1.000
_cell.length_b   1.000
_cell.length_c   1.000
_cell.angle_alpha   90.00
_cell.angle_beta   90.00
_cell.angle_gamma   90.00
#
_symmetry.space_group_name_H-M   'P 1'
#
loop_
_entity.id
_entity.type
_entity.pdbx_description
1 polymer ?
#
loop_
_entity_poly.entity_id
_entity_poly.type
_entity_poly.pdbx_seq_one_letter_code
_entity_poly.pdbx_strand_id
1 'polypeptide(L)'
;MDYVYVDDLYDDVYRTPPPVDKVLQHGDVPEEEFEIREVLDCWYQAGFVPFIEDQLEQINFWQRVDEFKRLTKTLTLLMRCRAYQSAVKRITSQWQSESLEFRYVHYLLHKVSHP
;
A
#
# COMPACT_ATOMS: atom_id res chain seq x y z
N MET A 1 -2.37 8.47 15.90
CA MET A 1 -1.35 7.93 14.99
C MET A 1 -0.07 7.86 15.79
N ASP A 2 0.51 6.67 15.89
CA ASP A 2 1.83 6.50 16.48
C ASP A 2 2.89 7.02 15.49
N TYR A 3 3.95 7.62 16.00
CA TYR A 3 5.02 8.15 15.17
C TYR A 3 5.76 7.00 14.47
N VAL A 4 5.93 7.09 13.15
CA VAL A 4 6.63 6.09 12.34
C VAL A 4 7.88 6.69 11.69
N TYR A 5 8.98 5.95 11.76
CA TYR A 5 10.29 6.38 11.26
C TYR A 5 11.03 5.20 10.65
N VAL A 6 11.86 5.46 9.64
CA VAL A 6 12.79 4.49 9.04
C VAL A 6 14.20 5.07 8.98
N ASP A 7 15.23 4.22 9.09
CA ASP A 7 16.62 4.66 8.96
C ASP A 7 17.06 4.68 7.48
N ASP A 8 16.49 3.79 6.67
CA ASP A 8 16.76 3.67 5.25
C ASP A 8 15.45 3.51 4.45
N LEU A 9 15.44 4.04 3.22
CA LEU A 9 14.34 3.91 2.26
C LEU A 9 13.88 2.45 2.07
N TYR A 10 14.81 1.51 2.12
CA TYR A 10 14.61 0.09 1.87
C TYR A 10 14.29 -0.73 3.13
N ASP A 11 14.09 -0.09 4.28
CA ASP A 11 13.67 -0.79 5.49
C ASP A 11 12.24 -1.32 5.33
N ASP A 12 12.02 -2.61 5.54
CA ASP A 12 10.68 -3.21 5.39
C ASP A 12 9.78 -2.99 6.62
N VAL A 13 10.31 -2.43 7.71
CA VAL A 13 9.62 -2.22 8.98
C VAL A 13 9.86 -0.82 9.52
N TYR A 14 8.87 -0.25 10.21
CA TYR A 14 9.08 0.97 10.98
C TYR A 14 9.93 0.70 12.22
N ARG A 15 10.69 1.70 12.63
CA ARG A 15 11.44 1.67 13.89
C ARG A 15 10.55 2.11 15.04
N THR A 16 10.52 1.30 16.10
CA THR A 16 9.80 1.60 17.34
C THR A 16 10.67 1.17 18.53
N PRO A 17 10.98 2.07 19.50
CA PRO A 17 10.53 3.45 19.61
C PRO A 17 11.29 4.43 18.67
N PRO A 18 10.76 5.63 18.45
CA PRO A 18 11.45 6.68 17.70
C PRO A 18 12.81 7.03 18.32
N PRO A 19 13.80 7.50 17.54
CA PRO A 19 15.08 7.90 18.09
C PRO A 19 14.92 9.08 19.07
N VAL A 20 15.40 8.91 20.30
CA VAL A 20 15.27 9.93 21.36
C VAL A 20 16.18 11.15 21.11
N ASP A 21 17.29 10.94 20.40
CA ASP A 21 18.33 11.94 20.19
C ASP A 21 18.28 12.62 18.81
N LYS A 22 17.24 12.38 18.01
CA LYS A 22 17.07 13.02 16.70
C LYS A 22 15.91 14.02 16.70
N VAL A 23 16.17 15.18 16.12
CA VAL A 23 15.10 16.13 15.76
C VAL A 23 14.39 15.58 14.54
N LEU A 24 13.08 15.38 14.67
CA LEU A 24 12.24 14.83 13.61
C LEU A 24 12.17 15.80 12.42
N GLN A 25 12.33 15.31 11.20
CA GLN A 25 12.33 16.11 9.97
C GLN A 25 11.38 15.54 8.91
N HIS A 26 11.03 16.36 7.92
CA HIS A 26 10.07 15.99 6.87
C HIS A 26 10.50 14.75 6.06
N GLY A 27 11.80 14.39 6.05
CA GLY A 27 12.34 13.20 5.38
C GLY A 27 12.43 11.93 6.24
N ASP A 28 11.86 11.94 7.46
CA ASP A 28 11.85 10.76 8.34
C ASP A 28 10.92 9.64 7.84
N VAL A 29 10.01 9.98 6.93
CA VAL A 29 9.21 9.06 6.13
C VAL A 29 9.57 9.28 4.67
N PRO A 30 9.91 8.24 3.90
CA PRO A 30 10.31 8.41 2.51
C PRO A 30 9.17 8.92 1.61
N GLU A 31 9.50 9.68 0.57
CA GLU A 31 8.54 10.24 -0.40
C GLU A 31 7.69 9.14 -1.05
N GLU A 32 8.32 8.01 -1.39
CA GLU A 32 7.68 6.83 -1.98
C GLU A 32 6.56 6.27 -1.10
N GLU A 33 6.66 6.46 0.22
CA GLU A 33 5.62 6.05 1.15
C GLU A 33 4.39 6.95 1.08
N PHE A 34 4.57 8.26 0.94
CA PHE A 34 3.45 9.18 0.74
C PHE A 34 2.74 8.91 -0.59
N GLU A 35 3.50 8.78 -1.66
CA GLU A 35 2.97 8.49 -2.99
C GLU A 35 2.20 7.16 -3.02
N ILE A 36 2.78 6.07 -2.48
CA ILE A 36 2.13 4.76 -2.53
C ILE A 36 0.96 4.65 -1.56
N ARG A 37 0.92 5.45 -0.48
CA ARG A 37 -0.28 5.56 0.37
C ARG A 37 -1.47 6.09 -0.42
N GLU A 38 -1.27 7.15 -1.20
CA GLU A 38 -2.35 7.71 -2.05
C GLU A 38 -2.81 6.70 -3.10
N VAL A 39 -1.86 5.99 -3.72
CA VAL A 39 -2.18 4.95 -4.71
C VAL A 39 -2.92 3.77 -4.08
N LEU A 40 -2.50 3.32 -2.89
CA LEU A 40 -3.16 2.24 -2.16
C LEU A 40 -4.57 2.64 -1.72
N ASP A 41 -4.77 3.87 -1.25
CA ASP A 41 -6.09 4.37 -0.88
C ASP A 41 -7.01 4.45 -2.11
N CYS A 42 -6.52 4.99 -3.23
CA CYS A 42 -7.28 5.01 -4.49
C CYS A 42 -7.62 3.59 -4.98
N TRP A 43 -6.65 2.67 -4.95
CA TRP A 43 -6.88 1.27 -5.29
C TRP A 43 -7.92 0.62 -4.37
N TYR A 44 -7.86 0.88 -3.06
CA TYR A 44 -8.80 0.33 -2.10
C TYR A 44 -10.21 0.90 -2.32
N GLN A 45 -10.37 2.22 -2.29
CA GLN A 45 -11.68 2.88 -2.37
C GLN A 45 -12.36 2.72 -3.74
N ALA A 46 -11.63 2.96 -4.83
CA ALA A 46 -12.22 2.92 -6.19
C ALA A 46 -12.16 1.53 -6.81
N GLY A 47 -11.17 0.72 -6.42
CA GLY A 47 -10.94 -0.60 -6.99
C GLY A 47 -11.54 -1.71 -6.14
N PHE A 48 -11.24 -1.76 -4.84
CA PHE A 48 -11.50 -2.93 -4.00
C PHE A 48 -12.86 -2.88 -3.30
N VAL A 49 -13.21 -1.75 -2.66
CA VAL A 49 -14.47 -1.51 -1.94
C VAL A 49 -15.70 -1.92 -2.77
N PRO A 50 -15.81 -1.59 -4.07
CA PRO A 50 -16.98 -1.95 -4.87
C PRO A 50 -17.23 -3.45 -5.08
N PHE A 51 -16.28 -4.32 -4.70
CA PHE A 51 -16.41 -5.79 -4.74
C PHE A 51 -16.64 -6.42 -3.38
N ILE A 52 -16.34 -5.72 -2.29
CA ILE A 52 -16.58 -6.20 -0.92
C ILE A 52 -17.88 -5.63 -0.33
N GLU A 53 -18.25 -4.42 -0.72
CA GLU A 53 -19.52 -3.80 -0.39
C GLU A 53 -20.47 -4.02 -1.55
N ASP A 54 -21.66 -4.55 -1.27
CA ASP A 54 -22.71 -4.89 -2.25
C ASP A 54 -23.38 -3.63 -2.82
N GLN A 55 -22.60 -2.67 -3.29
CA GLN A 55 -23.07 -1.48 -4.00
C GLN A 55 -23.34 -1.80 -5.48
N LEU A 56 -23.89 -2.97 -5.79
CA LEU A 56 -24.07 -3.48 -7.16
C LEU A 56 -25.11 -2.71 -7.99
N GLU A 57 -25.90 -1.83 -7.38
CA GLU A 57 -27.14 -1.36 -8.01
C GLU A 57 -26.99 -0.21 -9.03
N GLN A 58 -25.80 0.39 -9.24
CA GLN A 58 -25.73 1.63 -10.07
C GLN A 58 -24.64 1.68 -11.15
N ILE A 59 -23.71 0.72 -11.26
CA ILE A 59 -22.58 0.77 -12.22
C ILE A 59 -22.38 -0.57 -12.93
N ASN A 60 -22.02 -0.54 -14.22
CA ASN A 60 -21.71 -1.73 -15.02
C ASN A 60 -20.55 -2.52 -14.39
N PHE A 61 -20.80 -3.79 -14.04
CA PHE A 61 -19.82 -4.71 -13.46
C PHE A 61 -18.51 -4.77 -14.25
N TRP A 62 -18.58 -4.82 -15.58
CA TRP A 62 -17.38 -4.90 -16.43
C TRP A 62 -16.52 -3.65 -16.35
N GLN A 63 -17.14 -2.48 -16.21
CA GLN A 63 -16.40 -1.23 -16.03
C GLN A 63 -15.64 -1.24 -14.70
N ARG A 64 -16.22 -1.80 -13.62
CA ARG A 64 -15.53 -1.96 -12.34
C ARG A 64 -14.36 -2.93 -12.45
N VAL A 65 -14.55 -4.04 -13.15
CA VAL A 65 -13.49 -5.03 -13.37
C VAL A 65 -12.32 -4.40 -14.12
N ASP A 66 -12.58 -3.60 -15.15
CA ASP A 66 -11.53 -2.92 -15.92
C ASP A 66 -10.83 -1.85 -15.10
N GLU A 67 -11.56 -1.08 -14.29
CA GLU A 67 -10.99 -0.10 -13.38
C GLU A 67 -10.09 -0.76 -12.32
N PHE A 68 -10.57 -1.83 -11.69
CA PHE A 68 -9.80 -2.60 -10.71
C PHE A 68 -8.52 -3.18 -11.33
N LYS A 69 -8.60 -3.75 -12.53
CA LYS A 69 -7.43 -4.24 -13.27
C LYS A 69 -6.43 -3.12 -13.55
N ARG A 70 -6.91 -1.94 -13.95
CA ARG A 70 -6.09 -0.76 -14.25
C ARG A 70 -5.35 -0.28 -13.00
N LEU A 71 -6.07 -0.08 -11.89
CA LEU A 71 -5.49 0.34 -10.61
C LEU A 71 -4.50 -0.70 -10.07
N THR A 72 -4.86 -1.99 -10.13
CA THR A 72 -3.97 -3.09 -9.73
C THR A 72 -2.70 -3.14 -10.59
N LYS A 73 -2.80 -2.87 -11.91
CA LYS A 73 -1.64 -2.77 -12.79
C LYS A 73 -0.73 -1.60 -12.41
N THR A 74 -1.28 -0.43 -12.09
CA THR A 74 -0.51 0.72 -11.60
C THR A 74 0.21 0.38 -10.30
N LEU A 75 -0.51 -0.18 -9.33
CA LEU A 75 0.04 -0.59 -8.04
C LEU A 75 1.19 -1.60 -8.21
N THR A 76 0.98 -2.64 -9.00
CA THR A 76 2.03 -3.64 -9.29
C THR A 76 3.22 -3.07 -10.05
N LEU A 77 3.03 -2.06 -10.90
CA LEU A 77 4.13 -1.38 -11.59
C LEU A 77 5.03 -0.64 -10.60
N LEU A 78 4.44 0.13 -9.67
CA LEU A 78 5.19 0.84 -8.63
C LEU A 78 5.93 -0.15 -7.72
N MET A 79 5.25 -1.22 -7.31
CA MET A 79 5.84 -2.31 -6.53
C MET A 79 6.98 -3.05 -7.25
N ARG A 80 7.32 -2.78 -8.51
CA ARG A 80 8.56 -3.32 -9.10
C ARG A 80 9.81 -2.59 -8.63
N CYS A 81 9.67 -1.35 -8.17
CA CYS A 81 10.76 -0.62 -7.55
C CYS A 81 10.84 -0.97 -6.05
N ARG A 82 12.06 -1.25 -5.59
CA ARG A 82 12.32 -1.75 -4.23
C ARG A 82 11.88 -0.79 -3.14
N ALA A 83 12.04 0.52 -3.36
CA ALA A 83 11.61 1.56 -2.43
C ALA A 83 10.11 1.47 -2.14
N TYR A 84 9.28 1.38 -3.18
CA TYR A 84 7.84 1.18 -3.03
C TYR A 84 7.50 -0.19 -2.44
N GLN A 85 8.24 -1.27 -2.73
CA GLN A 85 8.00 -2.56 -2.07
C GLN A 85 8.15 -2.47 -0.55
N SER A 86 9.25 -1.86 -0.10
CA SER A 86 9.52 -1.66 1.32
C SER A 86 8.47 -0.74 1.95
N ALA A 87 8.09 0.35 1.28
CA ALA A 87 7.02 1.23 1.71
C ALA A 87 5.67 0.50 1.86
N VAL A 88 5.27 -0.32 0.89
CA VAL A 88 4.03 -1.11 0.98
C VAL A 88 4.08 -2.06 2.17
N LYS A 89 5.18 -2.81 2.36
CA LYS A 89 5.31 -3.73 3.51
C LYS A 89 5.16 -3.00 4.85
N ARG A 90 5.74 -1.81 4.97
CA ARG A 90 5.59 -0.97 6.17
C ARG A 90 4.14 -0.53 6.37
N ILE A 91 3.50 0.01 5.33
CA ILE A 91 2.11 0.46 5.40
C ILE A 91 1.17 -0.69 5.79
N THR A 92 1.29 -1.85 5.12
CA THR A 92 0.42 -3.00 5.36
C THR A 92 0.71 -3.70 6.69
N SER A 93 1.88 -3.50 7.30
CA SER A 93 2.16 -4.02 8.65
C SER A 93 1.23 -3.46 9.73
N GLN A 94 0.58 -2.32 9.46
CA GLN A 94 -0.40 -1.70 10.34
C GLN A 94 -1.85 -2.14 10.06
N TRP A 95 -2.08 -2.92 9.00
CA TRP A 95 -3.40 -3.39 8.62
C TRP A 95 -3.76 -4.67 9.39
N GLN A 96 -5.04 -5.05 9.36
CA GLN A 96 -5.49 -6.32 9.96
C GLN A 96 -5.07 -7.49 9.07
N SER A 97 -4.26 -8.42 9.59
CA SER A 97 -3.69 -9.55 8.81
C SER A 97 -4.73 -10.46 8.15
N GLU A 98 -5.93 -10.52 8.72
CA GLU A 98 -7.02 -11.36 8.22
C GLU A 98 -7.87 -10.68 7.15
N SER A 99 -7.64 -9.39 6.88
CA SER A 99 -8.43 -8.66 5.89
C SER A 99 -8.10 -9.08 4.46
N LEU A 100 -9.09 -8.99 3.57
CA LEU A 100 -8.93 -9.42 2.18
C LEU A 100 -7.95 -8.52 1.43
N GLU A 101 -8.00 -7.22 1.69
CA GLU A 101 -7.08 -6.23 1.10
C GLU A 101 -5.64 -6.47 1.53
N PHE A 102 -5.38 -6.80 2.80
CA PHE A 102 -4.04 -7.18 3.27
C PHE A 102 -3.52 -8.39 2.50
N ARG A 103 -4.31 -9.47 2.46
CA ARG A 103 -3.93 -10.71 1.76
C ARG A 103 -3.70 -10.47 0.26
N TYR A 104 -4.54 -9.66 -0.37
CA TYR A 104 -4.41 -9.36 -1.80
C TYR A 104 -3.16 -8.54 -2.09
N VAL A 105 -2.88 -7.48 -1.34
CA VAL A 105 -1.68 -6.67 -1.51
C VAL A 105 -0.41 -7.49 -1.25
N HIS A 106 -0.40 -8.36 -0.24
CA HIS A 106 0.72 -9.27 0.00
C HIS A 106 0.90 -10.33 -1.10
N TYR A 107 -0.20 -10.81 -1.71
CA TYR A 107 -0.13 -11.64 -2.91
C TYR A 107 0.53 -10.89 -4.08
N LEU A 108 0.17 -9.61 -4.30
CA LEU A 108 0.79 -8.79 -5.34
C LEU A 108 2.28 -8.60 -5.07
N LEU A 109 2.68 -8.28 -3.83
CA LEU A 109 4.08 -8.18 -3.42
C LEU A 109 4.85 -9.47 -3.71
N HIS A 110 4.32 -10.63 -3.31
CA HIS A 110 4.95 -11.92 -3.59
C HIS A 110 5.14 -12.16 -5.08
N LYS A 111 4.12 -11.83 -5.89
CA LYS A 111 4.12 -12.00 -7.34
C LYS A 111 5.13 -11.10 -8.05
N VAL A 112 5.30 -9.85 -7.61
CA VAL A 112 6.29 -8.95 -8.25
C VAL A 112 7.73 -9.29 -7.87
N SER A 113 7.96 -9.88 -6.69
CA SER A 113 9.28 -10.36 -6.27
C SER A 113 9.69 -11.67 -6.94
N HIS A 114 8.73 -12.43 -7.49
CA HIS A 114 8.94 -13.72 -8.16
C HIS A 114 8.19 -13.76 -9.50
N PRO A 115 8.66 -13.00 -10.52
CA PRO A 115 7.96 -12.82 -11.79
C PRO A 115 7.86 -14.09 -12.65
#